data_AF-A0A154R3U0-F1
#
_entry.id   AF-A0A154R3U0-F1
#
_cell.length_a   1.000
_cell.length_b   1.000
_cell.length_c   1.000
_cell.angle_alpha   90.00
_cell.angle_beta   90.00
_cell.angle_gamma   90.00
#
_symmetry.space_group_name_H-M   'P 1'
#
loop_
_entity.id
_entity.type
_entity.pdbx_description
1 polymer ?
#
loop_
_entity_poly.entity_id
_entity_poly.type
_entity_poly.pdbx_seq_one_letter_code
_entity_poly.pdbx_strand_id
1 'polypeptide(L)'
;MWARCMSAALLGLPLSVGLIGLIALAWPGDPRVTTLPWVMMAFPTWVAMMTLAFVFRSAKRAWLWLGGATAACFVLLYGLQALGWIGVPA
;
A
#
# COMPACT_ATOMS: atom_id res chain seq x y z
N MET A 1 16.18 7.30 -15.64
CA MET A 1 15.29 6.13 -15.43
C MET A 1 15.51 5.49 -14.06
N TRP A 2 16.75 5.34 -13.60
CA TRP A 2 17.10 4.81 -12.26
C TRP A 2 16.34 5.43 -11.07
N ALA A 3 16.22 6.76 -11.00
CA ALA A 3 15.50 7.42 -9.90
C ALA A 3 13.99 7.07 -9.83
N ARG A 4 13.37 6.69 -10.96
CA ARG A 4 11.99 6.17 -11.00
C ARG A 4 11.93 4.71 -10.56
N CYS A 5 12.87 3.88 -11.02
CA CYS A 5 12.90 2.49 -10.58
C CYS A 5 13.15 2.41 -9.06
N MET A 6 14.03 3.27 -8.52
CA MET A 6 14.22 3.38 -7.07
C MET A 6 12.97 3.90 -6.34
N SER A 7 12.25 4.89 -6.90
CA SER A 7 10.99 5.35 -6.29
C SER A 7 9.96 4.25 -6.22
N ALA A 8 9.81 3.51 -7.31
CA ALA A 8 8.90 2.39 -7.41
C ALA A 8 9.31 1.26 -6.46
N ALA A 9 10.60 0.92 -6.40
CA ALA A 9 11.10 -0.21 -5.61
C ALA A 9 10.99 0.07 -4.13
N LEU A 10 11.37 1.29 -3.72
CA LEU A 10 11.40 1.68 -2.32
C LEU A 10 10.01 2.01 -1.77
N LEU A 11 9.14 2.66 -2.57
CA LEU A 11 7.83 3.12 -2.11
C LEU A 11 6.67 2.22 -2.56
N GLY A 12 6.83 1.49 -3.67
CA GLY A 12 5.79 0.59 -4.18
C GLY A 12 5.51 -0.57 -3.23
N LEU A 13 6.55 -1.11 -2.58
CA LEU A 13 6.42 -2.19 -1.59
C LEU A 13 5.58 -1.75 -0.36
N PRO A 14 5.97 -0.70 0.38
CA PRO A 14 5.19 -0.24 1.54
C PRO A 14 3.80 0.26 1.14
N LEU A 15 3.63 0.85 -0.05
CA LEU A 15 2.32 1.27 -0.53
C LEU A 15 1.40 0.06 -0.77
N SER A 16 1.90 -1.00 -1.37
CA SER A 16 1.12 -2.21 -1.66
C SER A 16 0.69 -2.92 -0.37
N VAL A 17 1.61 -3.02 0.59
CA VAL A 17 1.31 -3.56 1.92
C VAL A 17 0.28 -2.70 2.65
N GLY A 18 0.43 -1.37 2.64
CA GLY A 18 -0.52 -0.46 3.26
C GLY A 18 -1.91 -0.53 2.64
N LEU A 19 -1.98 -0.58 1.31
CA LEU A 19 -3.24 -0.67 0.57
C LEU A 19 -3.97 -1.98 0.85
N ILE A 20 -3.26 -3.11 0.83
CA ILE A 20 -3.85 -4.42 1.11
C ILE A 20 -4.21 -4.57 2.56
N GLY A 21 -3.39 -4.06 3.48
CA GLY A 21 -3.74 -4.00 4.90
C GLY A 21 -5.05 -3.23 5.11
N LEU A 22 -5.20 -2.06 4.48
CA LEU A 22 -6.45 -1.29 4.55
C LEU A 22 -7.64 -2.06 3.99
N ILE A 23 -7.49 -2.69 2.83
CA ILE A 23 -8.57 -3.46 2.20
C ILE A 23 -8.93 -4.68 3.04
N ALA A 24 -7.94 -5.41 3.55
CA ALA A 24 -8.17 -6.57 4.41
C ALA A 24 -8.90 -6.21 5.70
N LEU A 25 -8.60 -5.03 6.27
CA LEU A 25 -9.27 -4.53 7.47
C LEU A 25 -10.66 -3.97 7.21
N ALA A 26 -10.87 -3.34 6.05
CA ALA A 26 -12.18 -2.84 5.64
C ALA A 26 -13.12 -3.96 5.14
N TRP A 27 -12.58 -5.13 4.80
CA TRP A 27 -13.35 -6.22 4.22
C TRP A 27 -14.22 -6.92 5.28
N PRO A 28 -15.55 -6.98 5.09
CA PRO A 28 -16.41 -7.74 5.99
C PRO A 28 -16.20 -9.25 5.78
N GLY A 29 -15.62 -9.93 6.76
CA GLY A 29 -15.42 -11.39 6.74
C GLY A 29 -14.49 -11.88 7.84
N ASP A 30 -14.43 -13.19 8.06
CA ASP A 30 -13.49 -13.79 9.03
C ASP A 30 -12.04 -13.56 8.55
N PRO A 31 -11.21 -12.83 9.32
CA PRO A 31 -9.82 -12.55 8.96
C PRO A 31 -9.02 -13.82 8.68
N ARG A 32 -9.32 -14.96 9.29
CA ARG A 32 -8.56 -16.21 9.07
C ARG A 32 -8.69 -16.73 7.64
N VAL A 33 -9.84 -16.49 7.01
CA VAL A 33 -10.12 -16.95 5.65
C VAL A 33 -9.74 -15.89 4.62
N THR A 34 -9.96 -14.61 4.94
CA THR A 34 -9.74 -13.50 4.00
C THR A 34 -8.29 -13.02 3.95
N THR A 35 -7.49 -13.22 5.00
CA THR A 35 -6.10 -12.73 5.03
C THR A 35 -5.21 -13.40 3.99
N LEU A 36 -5.33 -14.71 3.79
CA LEU A 36 -4.46 -15.45 2.86
C LEU A 36 -4.61 -14.99 1.40
N PRO A 37 -5.84 -14.85 0.85
CA PRO A 37 -6.06 -14.25 -0.47
C PRO A 37 -5.54 -12.82 -0.59
N TRP A 38 -5.73 -11.98 0.45
CA TRP A 38 -5.24 -10.60 0.43
C TRP A 38 -3.71 -10.53 0.41
N VAL A 39 -3.03 -11.36 1.20
CA VAL A 39 -1.56 -11.46 1.16
C VAL A 39 -1.07 -11.93 -0.21
N MET A 40 -1.77 -12.88 -0.85
CA MET A 40 -1.44 -13.31 -2.21
C MET A 40 -1.57 -12.17 -3.22
N MET A 41 -2.51 -11.23 -3.02
CA MET A 41 -2.66 -10.05 -3.88
C MET A 41 -1.55 -9.01 -3.69
N ALA A 42 -0.72 -9.09 -2.64
CA ALA A 42 0.39 -8.15 -2.42
C ALA A 42 1.37 -8.11 -3.58
N PHE A 43 1.65 -9.26 -4.18
CA PHE A 43 2.57 -9.34 -5.28
C PHE A 43 2.00 -8.71 -6.57
N PRO A 44 0.78 -9.04 -7.04
CA PRO A 44 0.11 -8.32 -8.13
C PRO A 44 0.00 -6.81 -7.90
N THR A 45 -0.40 -6.39 -6.69
CA THR A 45 -0.53 -4.97 -6.36
C THR A 45 0.82 -4.28 -6.43
N TRP A 46 1.88 -4.91 -5.93
CA TRP A 46 3.23 -4.37 -6.03
C TRP A 46 3.71 -4.20 -7.47
N VAL A 47 3.44 -5.19 -8.33
CA VAL A 47 3.75 -5.10 -9.76
C VAL A 47 2.92 -3.99 -10.44
N ALA A 48 1.67 -3.80 -10.06
CA ALA A 48 0.86 -2.68 -10.56
C ALA A 48 1.44 -1.31 -10.12
N MET A 49 1.97 -1.20 -8.90
CA MET A 49 2.61 0.04 -8.43
C MET A 49 3.96 0.28 -9.13
N MET A 50 4.71 -0.78 -9.42
CA MET A 50 5.91 -0.76 -10.25
C MET A 50 5.62 -0.16 -11.63
N THR A 51 4.57 -0.62 -12.30
CA THR A 51 4.20 -0.12 -13.63
C THR A 51 3.63 1.31 -13.58
N LEU A 52 2.91 1.67 -12.53
CA LEU A 52 2.38 3.02 -12.32
C LEU A 52 3.49 4.08 -12.29
N ALA A 53 4.67 3.75 -11.77
CA ALA A 53 5.81 4.65 -11.75
C ALA A 53 6.30 5.07 -13.16
N PHE A 54 6.04 4.25 -14.18
CA PHE A 54 6.38 4.54 -15.58
C PHE A 54 5.36 5.45 -16.28
N VAL A 55 4.13 5.55 -15.78
CA VAL A 55 3.10 6.48 -16.31
C VAL A 55 3.51 7.94 -16.11
N PHE A 56 4.22 8.25 -15.02
CA PHE A 56 4.61 9.61 -14.72
C PHE A 56 5.76 10.09 -15.60
N ARG A 57 5.60 11.24 -16.27
CA ARG A 57 6.61 11.83 -17.16
C ARG A 57 7.79 12.50 -16.46
N SER A 58 7.74 12.70 -15.13
CA SER A 58 8.87 13.16 -14.29
C SER A 58 9.13 12.26 -13.07
N ALA A 59 10.40 12.01 -12.74
CA ALA A 59 10.80 11.18 -11.59
C ALA A 59 10.45 11.82 -10.23
N LYS A 60 10.53 13.15 -10.13
CA LYS A 60 10.13 13.89 -8.92
C LYS A 60 8.64 13.75 -8.64
N ARG A 61 7.82 13.78 -9.70
CA ARG A 61 6.37 13.62 -9.61
C ARG A 61 5.97 12.20 -9.20
N ALA A 62 6.71 11.20 -9.68
CA ALA A 62 6.53 9.80 -9.26
C ALA A 62 6.85 9.63 -7.77
N TRP A 63 7.95 10.23 -7.27
CA TRP A 63 8.30 10.23 -5.85
C TRP A 63 7.24 10.90 -4.97
N LEU A 64 6.74 12.07 -5.37
CA LEU A 64 5.70 12.77 -4.62
C LEU A 64 4.38 12.00 -4.59
N TRP A 65 3.97 11.42 -5.72
CA TRP A 65 2.73 10.63 -5.77
C TRP A 65 2.84 9.32 -5.02
N LEU A 66 3.88 8.53 -5.27
CA LEU A 66 4.08 7.25 -4.56
C LEU A 66 4.31 7.51 -3.08
N GLY A 67 5.18 8.44 -2.72
CA GLY A 67 5.47 8.76 -1.32
C GLY A 67 4.27 9.35 -0.59
N GLY A 68 3.53 10.25 -1.25
CA GLY A 68 2.29 10.81 -0.71
C GLY A 68 1.21 9.75 -0.51
N ALA A 69 1.05 8.83 -1.46
CA ALA A 69 0.10 7.72 -1.34
C ALA A 69 0.52 6.70 -0.27
N THR A 70 1.82 6.40 -0.12
CA THR A 70 2.33 5.55 0.96
C THR A 70 2.05 6.20 2.31
N ALA A 71 2.43 7.48 2.47
CA ALA A 71 2.20 8.23 3.69
C ALA A 71 0.71 8.29 4.04
N ALA A 72 -0.16 8.56 3.05
CA ALA A 72 -1.61 8.56 3.24
C ALA A 72 -2.13 7.20 3.71
N CYS A 73 -1.67 6.09 3.13
CA CYS A 73 -2.09 4.74 3.57
C CYS A 73 -1.69 4.48 5.03
N PHE A 74 -0.45 4.81 5.41
CA PHE A 74 0.03 4.60 6.78
C PHE A 74 -0.65 5.53 7.78
N VAL A 75 -0.89 6.79 7.42
CA VAL A 75 -1.66 7.73 8.24
C VAL A 75 -3.09 7.22 8.45
N LEU A 76 -3.72 6.67 7.40
CA LEU A 76 -5.05 6.10 7.51
C LEU A 76 -5.05 4.86 8.41
N LEU A 77 -4.08 3.96 8.26
CA LEU A 77 -3.93 2.77 9.11
C LEU A 77 -3.73 3.15 10.58
N TYR A 78 -2.81 4.06 10.87
CA TYR A 78 -2.57 4.54 12.23
C TYR A 78 -3.78 5.30 12.79
N GLY A 79 -4.47 6.09 11.96
CA GLY A 79 -5.68 6.80 12.36
C GLY A 79 -6.80 5.82 12.74
N LEU A 80 -7.05 4.81 11.90
CA LEU A 80 -8.02 3.75 12.15
C LEU A 80 -7.66 2.92 13.40
N GLN A 81 -6.37 2.69 13.64
CA GLN A 81 -5.88 2.03 14.85
C GLN A 81 -6.12 2.89 16.10
N ALA A 82 -5.81 4.19 16.03
CA ALA A 82 -6.03 5.14 17.12
C ALA A 82 -7.52 5.34 17.44
N LEU A 83 -8.39 5.24 16.42
CA LEU A 83 -9.84 5.25 16.57
C LEU A 83 -10.42 3.96 17.20
N GLY A 84 -9.59 2.93 17.42
CA GLY A 84 -10.02 1.65 17.97
C GLY A 84 -10.92 0.84 17.02
N TRP A 85 -11.00 1.24 15.75
CA TRP A 85 -11.80 0.55 14.74
C TRP A 85 -11.14 -0.75 14.27
N ILE A 86 -9.82 -0.82 14.40
CA ILE A 86 -9.06 -2.02 14.07
C ILE A 86 -8.81 -2.77 15.36
N GLY A 87 -9.71 -3.68 15.71
CA GLY A 87 -9.55 -4.61 16.84
C GLY A 87 -8.45 -5.64 16.58
N VAL A 88 -7.20 -5.19 16.45
CA VAL A 88 -6.04 -6.06 16.64
C VAL A 88 -5.81 -6.09 18.15
N PRO A 89 -6.17 -7.16 18.88
CA PRO A 89 -5.74 -7.28 20.27
C PRO A 89 -4.21 -7.23 20.30
N ALA A 90 -3.69 -6.31 21.13
CA ALA A 90 -2.27 -6.17 21.40
C ALA A 90 -1.69 -7.43 22.06
#